data_AF-A0A1F9NIX7-F1
#
_entry.id   AF-A0A1F9NIX7-F1
#
_cell.length_a   1.000
_cell.length_b   1.000
_cell.length_c   1.000
_cell.angle_alpha   90.00
_cell.angle_beta   90.00
_cell.angle_gamma   90.00
#
_symmetry.space_group_name_H-M   'P 1'
#
loop_
_entity.id
_entity.type
_entity.pdbx_description
1 polymer ?
#
loop_
_entity_poly.entity_id
_entity_poly.type
_entity_poly.pdbx_seq_one_letter_code
_entity_poly.pdbx_strand_id
1 'polypeptide(L)'
;MFERSLEEQRIEYRALEFSSGNSLRGCLQRGIGVSFCPSISIHAELQAGSLQVLGWPESSTSVIMIRHADKWCSPILTRFMEIAINRVC
;
A
#
# COMPACT_ATOMS: atom_id res chain seq x y z
N MET A 1 9.74 -6.07 -4.49
CA MET A 1 10.24 -6.83 -3.31
C MET A 1 9.68 -8.24 -3.33
N PHE A 2 8.39 -8.37 -3.66
CA PHE A 2 7.73 -9.65 -3.89
C PHE A 2 8.30 -10.41 -5.09
N GLU A 3 8.30 -9.74 -6.24
CA GLU A 3 8.72 -10.26 -7.54
C GLU A 3 10.17 -10.75 -7.45
N ARG A 4 11.03 -9.92 -6.87
CA ARG A 4 12.42 -10.27 -6.60
C ARG A 4 12.58 -11.52 -5.72
N SER A 5 11.75 -11.69 -4.70
CA SER A 5 11.78 -12.89 -3.86
C SER A 5 11.36 -14.14 -4.62
N LEU A 6 10.40 -14.03 -5.56
CA LEU A 6 10.00 -15.14 -6.43
C LEU A 6 11.12 -15.49 -7.43
N GLU A 7 11.76 -14.48 -8.00
CA GLU A 7 12.88 -14.62 -8.93
C GLU A 7 14.09 -15.29 -8.27
N GLU A 8 14.46 -14.87 -7.07
CA GLU A 8 15.56 -15.47 -6.29
C GLU A 8 15.31 -16.96 -5.99
N GLN A 9 14.04 -17.35 -5.82
CA GLN A 9 13.61 -18.74 -5.64
C GLN A 9 13.34 -19.48 -6.95
N ARG A 10 13.51 -18.83 -8.12
CA ARG A 10 13.23 -19.38 -9.45
C ARG A 10 11.78 -19.87 -9.61
N ILE A 11 10.84 -19.17 -8.98
CA ILE A 11 9.41 -19.45 -9.12
C ILE A 11 8.90 -18.72 -10.36
N GLU A 12 8.32 -19.45 -11.31
CA GLU A 12 7.61 -18.84 -12.43
C GLU A 12 6.30 -18.22 -11.96
N TYR A 13 6.03 -16.98 -12.39
CA TYR A 13 4.81 -16.26 -12.02
C TYR A 13 4.28 -15.45 -13.19
N ARG A 14 3.00 -15.07 -13.11
CA ARG A 14 2.37 -14.11 -14.01
C ARG A 14 1.96 -12.89 -13.21
N ALA A 15 2.38 -11.71 -13.66
CA ALA A 15 2.01 -10.44 -13.04
C ALA A 15 0.87 -9.78 -13.81
N LEU A 16 -0.01 -9.12 -13.06
CA LEU A 16 -0.97 -8.16 -13.59
C LEU A 16 -0.60 -6.80 -13.02
N GLU A 17 -0.45 -5.81 -13.89
CA GLU A 17 -0.11 -4.46 -13.50
C GLU A 17 -1.33 -3.56 -13.54
N PHE A 18 -1.47 -2.74 -12.50
CA PHE A 18 -2.57 -1.80 -12.36
C PHE A 18 -2.04 -0.41 -12.03
N SER A 19 -2.60 0.61 -12.66
CA SER A 19 -2.35 2.02 -12.31
C SER A 19 -3.17 2.51 -11.11
N SER A 20 -4.05 1.66 -10.56
CA SER A 20 -5.00 2.01 -9.52
C SER A 20 -5.10 0.92 -8.44
N GLY A 21 -4.95 1.35 -7.19
CA GLY A 21 -5.18 0.47 -6.03
C GLY A 21 -6.61 -0.07 -5.96
N ASN A 22 -7.60 0.67 -6.47
CA ASN A 22 -9.00 0.20 -6.51
C ASN A 22 -9.19 -0.94 -7.51
N SER A 23 -8.53 -0.87 -8.67
CA SER A 23 -8.57 -1.95 -9.67
C SER A 23 -7.91 -3.22 -9.13
N LEU A 24 -6.76 -3.07 -8.48
CA LEU A 24 -6.06 -4.16 -7.79
C LEU A 24 -6.95 -4.79 -6.71
N ARG A 25 -7.55 -3.96 -5.84
CA ARG A 25 -8.49 -4.42 -4.79
C ARG A 25 -9.67 -5.19 -5.37
N GLY A 26 -10.23 -4.72 -6.49
CA GLY A 26 -11.33 -5.41 -7.18
C GLY A 26 -10.94 -6.78 -7.74
N CYS A 27 -9.70 -6.97 -8.20
CA CYS A 27 -9.18 -8.28 -8.58
C CYS A 27 -9.05 -9.21 -7.37
N LEU A 28 -8.51 -8.72 -6.25
CA LEU A 28 -8.38 -9.51 -5.02
C LEU A 28 -9.73 -9.99 -4.50
N GLN A 29 -10.74 -9.12 -4.46
CA GLN A 29 -12.10 -9.47 -4.02
C GLN A 29 -12.78 -10.53 -4.91
N ARG A 30 -12.33 -10.68 -6.17
CA ARG A 30 -12.82 -11.70 -7.11
C ARG A 30 -11.99 -13.00 -7.07
N GLY A 31 -11.03 -13.09 -6.14
CA GLY A 31 -10.12 -14.24 -6.04
C GLY A 31 -9.08 -14.32 -7.16
N ILE A 32 -8.76 -13.19 -7.80
CA ILE A 32 -7.78 -13.14 -8.88
C ILE A 32 -6.41 -12.75 -8.31
N GLY A 33 -5.58 -13.76 -8.09
CA GLY A 33 -4.19 -13.59 -7.70
C GLY A 33 -4.00 -13.18 -6.23
N VAL A 34 -2.79 -12.72 -5.92
CA VAL A 34 -2.36 -12.25 -4.60
C VAL A 34 -1.55 -10.97 -4.77
N SER A 35 -1.52 -10.11 -3.75
CA SER A 35 -0.79 -8.84 -3.82
C SER A 35 -0.37 -8.35 -2.44
N PHE A 36 0.66 -7.49 -2.42
CA PHE A 36 0.97 -6.67 -1.26
C PHE A 36 0.09 -5.43 -1.26
N CYS A 37 -0.54 -5.18 -0.11
CA CYS A 37 -1.39 -4.01 0.10
C CYS A 37 -1.06 -3.40 1.46
N PRO A 38 -1.09 -2.07 1.60
CA PRO A 38 -1.14 -1.44 2.91
C PRO A 38 -2.33 -2.00 3.70
N SER A 39 -2.11 -2.43 4.94
CA SER A 39 -3.16 -3.01 5.79
C SER A 39 -4.36 -2.06 5.94
N ILE A 40 -4.08 -0.76 6.08
CA ILE A 40 -5.09 0.29 6.14
C ILE A 40 -5.97 0.34 4.88
N SER A 41 -5.43 0.05 3.70
CA SER A 41 -6.18 0.09 2.44
C SER A 41 -7.02 -1.15 2.18
N ILE A 42 -6.99 -2.17 3.04
CA ILE A 42 -7.82 -3.39 2.96
C ILE A 42 -8.50 -3.72 4.30
N HIS A 43 -8.50 -2.77 5.25
CA HIS A 43 -9.00 -2.99 6.60
C HIS A 43 -10.45 -3.49 6.63
N ALA A 44 -11.32 -2.91 5.79
CA ALA A 44 -12.73 -3.31 5.70
C ALA A 44 -12.90 -4.77 5.26
N GLU A 45 -12.12 -5.26 4.29
CA GLU A 45 -12.15 -6.63 3.82
C GLU A 45 -11.61 -7.62 4.84
N LEU A 46 -10.56 -7.23 5.55
CA LEU A 46 -10.03 -8.03 6.65
C LEU A 46 -11.07 -8.18 7.77
N GLN A 47 -11.77 -7.09 8.13
CA GLN A 47 -12.86 -7.12 9.11
C GLN A 47 -14.06 -7.93 8.62
N ALA A 48 -14.40 -7.84 7.32
CA ALA A 48 -15.49 -8.60 6.71
C ALA A 48 -15.13 -10.08 6.44
N GLY A 49 -13.86 -10.47 6.60
CA GLY A 49 -13.37 -11.81 6.26
C GLY A 49 -13.37 -12.12 4.76
N SER A 50 -13.51 -11.11 3.89
CA SER A 50 -13.52 -11.29 2.43
C SER A 50 -12.12 -11.31 1.82
N LEU A 51 -11.10 -10.83 2.53
CA LEU A 51 -9.69 -11.04 2.23
C LEU A 51 -8.97 -11.60 3.45
N GLN A 52 -7.89 -12.33 3.21
CA GLN A 52 -7.04 -12.90 4.26
C GLN A 52 -5.58 -12.54 4.01
N VAL A 53 -4.86 -12.24 5.08
CA VAL A 53 -3.40 -12.04 5.04
C VAL A 53 -2.72 -13.40 4.93
N LEU A 54 -1.82 -13.53 3.95
CA LEU A 54 -0.98 -14.72 3.79
C LEU A 54 0.22 -14.65 4.74
N GLY A 55 0.71 -15.80 5.21
CA GLY A 55 1.85 -15.92 6.12
C GLY A 55 3.20 -15.60 5.47
N TRP A 56 3.34 -14.40 4.92
CA TRP A 56 4.56 -13.88 4.33
C TRP A 56 5.30 -12.99 5.35
N PRO A 57 6.65 -12.93 5.34
CA PRO A 57 7.39 -12.01 6.20
C PRO A 57 6.87 -10.58 6.11
N GLU A 58 6.59 -9.96 7.27
CA GLU A 58 6.13 -8.57 7.29
C GLU A 58 7.14 -7.66 6.60
N SER A 59 6.63 -6.76 5.77
CA SER A 59 7.41 -5.68 5.17
C SER A 59 6.74 -4.36 5.50
N SER A 60 7.51 -3.44 6.07
CA SER A 60 7.06 -2.08 6.33
C SER A 60 7.55 -1.15 5.23
N THR A 61 6.66 -0.30 4.72
CA THR A 61 7.02 0.81 3.84
C THR A 61 6.75 2.12 4.56
N SER A 62 7.73 3.02 4.56
CA SER A 62 7.55 4.37 5.11
C SER A 62 6.71 5.22 4.16
N VAL A 63 5.77 5.97 4.73
CA VAL A 63 5.04 7.02 4.02
C VAL A 63 5.81 8.33 4.20
N ILE A 64 6.16 8.99 3.10
CA ILE A 64 6.91 10.24 3.13
C ILE A 64 6.05 11.40 2.64
N MET A 65 6.13 12.53 3.34
CA MET A 65 5.52 13.78 2.94
C MET A 65 6.56 14.63 2.20
N ILE A 66 6.30 14.93 0.91
CA ILE A 66 7.23 15.69 0.07
C ILE A 66 6.62 17.05 -0.28
N ARG A 67 7.38 18.13 -0.08
CA ARG A 67 7.08 19.48 -0.55
C ARG A 67 8.28 20.11 -1.25
N HIS A 68 8.03 21.03 -2.16
CA HIS A 68 9.10 21.83 -2.79
C HIS A 68 9.69 22.79 -1.76
N ALA A 69 11.01 22.73 -1.54
CA ALA A 69 11.70 23.54 -0.54
C ALA A 69 11.46 25.05 -0.74
N ASP A 70 11.57 25.51 -1.99
CA ASP A 70 11.50 26.95 -2.31
C ASP A 70 10.07 27.48 -2.49
N LYS A 71 9.05 26.61 -2.44
CA LYS A 71 7.66 27.09 -2.53
C LYS A 71 7.17 27.49 -1.14
N TRP A 72 6.56 28.67 -1.08
CA TRP A 72 5.88 29.18 0.12
C TRP A 72 4.94 28.10 0.70
N CYS A 73 5.03 27.86 2.00
CA CYS A 73 4.09 27.03 2.74
C CYS A 73 3.12 27.92 3.51
N SER A 74 1.83 27.88 3.16
CA SER A 74 0.84 28.68 3.87
C SER A 74 0.71 28.20 5.32
N PRO A 75 0.35 29.09 6.27
CA PRO A 75 0.11 28.68 7.66
C PRO A 75 -0.91 27.53 7.77
N ILE A 76 -1.93 27.52 6.90
CA ILE A 76 -2.93 26.45 6.83
C ILE A 76 -2.31 25.13 6.39
N LEU A 77 -1.46 25.14 5.34
CA LEU A 77 -0.78 23.94 4.88
C LEU A 77 0.19 23.42 5.96
N THR A 78 0.90 24.30 6.65
CA THR A 78 1.76 23.91 7.78
C THR A 78 0.97 23.18 8.86
N ARG A 79 -0.17 23.74 9.29
CA ARG A 79 -1.04 23.09 10.28
C ARG A 79 -1.60 21.77 9.78
N PHE A 80 -1.99 21.68 8.52
CA PHE A 80 -2.43 20.42 7.92
C PHE A 80 -1.32 19.36 7.98
N MET A 81 -0.09 19.70 7.60
CA MET A 81 1.06 18.78 7.63
C MET A 81 1.36 18.29 9.05
N GLU A 82 1.31 19.17 10.05
CA GLU A 82 1.48 18.79 11.46
C GLU A 82 0.40 17.80 11.93
N ILE A 83 -0.87 18.06 11.58
CA ILE A 83 -1.97 17.14 11.91
C ILE A 83 -1.76 15.78 11.24
N ALA A 84 -1.35 15.77 9.98
CA ALA A 84 -1.12 14.54 9.23
C ALA A 84 0.02 13.72 9.84
N ILE A 85 1.15 14.35 10.21
CA ILE A 85 2.28 13.67 10.86
C ILE A 85 1.83 13.04 12.20
N ASN A 86 1.08 13.76 13.02
CA ASN A 86 0.62 13.27 14.32
C ASN A 86 -0.47 12.19 14.28
N ARG A 87 -1.04 11.90 13.10
CA ARG A 87 -2.10 10.89 12.93
C ARG A 87 -1.68 9.67 12.13
N VAL A 88 -0.57 9.76 11.39
CA VAL A 88 -0.06 8.68 10.52
C VAL A 88 1.10 7.93 11.19
N CYS A 89 1.74 8.52 12.21
CA CYS A 89 2.63 7.85 13.16
C CYS A 89 1.88 7.48 14.44
#